data_AF-A0A1V2LK04-F1
#
_entry.id   AF-A0A1V2LK04-F1
#
_cell.length_a   1.000
_cell.length_b   1.000
_cell.length_c   1.000
_cell.angle_alpha   90.00
_cell.angle_beta   90.00
_cell.angle_gamma   90.00
#
_symmetry.space_group_name_H-M   'P 1'
#
loop_
_entity.id
_entity.type
_entity.pdbx_description
1 polymer ?
#
loop_
_entity_poly.entity_id
_entity_poly.type
_entity_poly.pdbx_seq_one_letter_code
_entity_poly.pdbx_strand_id
1 'polypeptide(L)'
;MSPLDDLVSIFAAISTNQESRNLLVLDRDISVHLNYLTNNKFSAFTTATHISRIVWIEDVANIQDGSPDSVVFLINLLSDENIHKLNQLSTLLPQMKQNVHLIVAHPSLDTSLQRYLSIKGLLGDLTSYHVWKSLLYFKFDDILSLEYPNAAFKDIYLDDSPVPLQLLAKTLLVEYIDSNYNLRITNVYLKGPMSARVWNIYEKLKAEHLQSLSDTQRKVINDIDDTLFMDVHSFYNNSVDFICLDRSNDLIAALSSQLSYSGLLNETFNVETQLKPITFEGKLINLNDPSDQIFPLIKDLNFSHVGPILNQQAKHLQTEFSKRNDLKDIGEMKNFVGELSNLKKMQENVTKHTNLGEFIISKFRGWNENTGVSELDQLIDPKQESYQSQIIEFQQDILANAANTNTLLNTLIDILNLQESSLFDVFKLLVLISIMRILDIQDMFLSLPDLYNRYIPENLSIPSKQSKGVSMQ
;
A
#
# COMPACT_ATOMS: atom_id res chain seq x y z
N MET A 1 -4.81 22.55 -3.64
CA MET A 1 -3.67 22.70 -2.70
C MET A 1 -3.13 21.31 -2.47
N SER A 2 -1.83 21.07 -2.58
CA SER A 2 -1.30 19.71 -2.39
C SER A 2 -1.44 19.27 -0.93
N PRO A 3 -1.41 17.96 -0.62
CA PRO A 3 -1.50 17.51 0.76
C PRO A 3 -0.38 18.05 1.65
N LEU A 4 0.82 18.23 1.08
CA LEU A 4 1.96 18.80 1.79
C LEU A 4 1.77 20.30 2.06
N ASP A 5 1.24 21.06 1.10
CA ASP A 5 0.95 22.49 1.29
C ASP A 5 -0.14 22.71 2.35
N ASP A 6 -1.15 21.84 2.38
CA ASP A 6 -2.18 21.83 3.44
C ASP A 6 -1.55 21.62 4.81
N LEU A 7 -0.71 20.60 4.95
CA LEU A 7 -0.02 20.36 6.21
C LEU A 7 0.87 21.53 6.61
N VAL A 8 1.63 22.12 5.69
CA VAL A 8 2.44 23.32 5.96
C VAL A 8 1.57 24.49 6.41
N SER A 9 0.39 24.67 5.82
CA SER A 9 -0.56 25.71 6.23
C SER A 9 -1.12 25.49 7.65
N ILE A 10 -1.36 24.23 8.02
CA ILE A 10 -1.75 23.86 9.40
C ILE A 10 -0.63 24.20 10.38
N PHE A 11 0.63 23.88 10.04
CA PHE A 11 1.79 24.26 10.86
C PHE A 11 1.95 25.78 10.96
N ALA A 12 1.70 26.53 9.89
CA ALA A 12 1.73 28.00 9.91
C ALA A 12 0.64 28.59 10.82
N ALA A 13 -0.52 27.95 10.94
CA ALA A 13 -1.57 28.35 11.87
C ALA A 13 -1.23 28.03 13.35
N ILE A 14 -0.41 27.01 13.59
CA ILE A 14 0.07 26.60 14.91
C ILE A 14 1.20 27.51 15.39
N SER A 15 2.17 27.81 14.53
CA SER A 15 3.33 28.65 14.84
C SER A 15 3.00 30.14 14.72
N THR A 16 2.39 30.72 15.77
CA THR A 16 2.02 32.15 15.79
C THR A 16 3.23 33.10 15.80
N ASN A 17 4.44 32.61 16.10
CA ASN A 17 5.70 33.37 16.04
C ASN A 17 6.70 32.65 15.12
N GLN A 18 7.34 33.38 14.21
CA GLN A 18 8.34 32.84 13.26
C GLN A 18 9.60 32.24 13.92
N GLU A 19 9.77 32.40 15.24
CA GLU A 19 10.87 31.85 16.03
C GLU A 19 10.49 30.60 16.84
N SER A 20 9.23 30.14 16.82
CA SER A 20 8.80 29.00 17.63
C SER A 20 9.47 27.70 17.17
N ARG A 21 10.19 27.02 18.08
CA ARG A 21 10.79 25.71 17.80
C ARG A 21 9.79 24.61 18.13
N ASN A 22 9.29 23.96 17.09
CA ASN A 22 8.34 22.87 17.21
C ASN A 22 9.08 21.55 17.43
N LEU A 23 8.62 20.74 18.39
CA LEU A 23 8.95 19.33 18.50
C LEU A 23 7.84 18.52 17.81
N LEU A 24 8.17 17.81 16.74
CA LEU A 24 7.22 16.92 16.06
C LEU A 24 7.23 15.55 16.72
N VAL A 25 6.10 15.17 17.31
CA VAL A 25 5.83 13.79 17.74
C VAL A 25 5.11 13.07 16.62
N LEU A 26 5.76 12.04 16.06
CA LEU A 26 5.32 11.40 14.83
C LEU A 26 4.91 9.94 15.05
N ASP A 27 3.82 9.56 14.43
CA ASP A 27 3.42 8.16 14.27
C ASP A 27 4.20 7.49 13.12
N ARG A 28 4.59 6.23 13.28
CA ARG A 28 5.35 5.50 12.25
C ARG A 28 4.55 5.36 10.95
N ASP A 29 3.24 5.16 11.04
CA ASP A 29 2.39 4.97 9.87
C ASP A 29 2.39 6.23 8.99
N ILE A 30 2.18 7.40 9.60
CA ILE A 30 2.16 8.67 8.85
C ILE A 30 3.56 9.08 8.38
N SER A 31 4.64 8.62 9.03
CA SER A 31 6.01 8.94 8.61
C SER A 31 6.33 8.44 7.20
N VAL A 32 5.79 7.27 6.85
CA VAL A 32 5.92 6.67 5.52
C VAL A 32 5.26 7.56 4.47
N HIS A 33 4.06 8.06 4.78
CA HIS A 33 3.31 8.96 3.89
C HIS A 33 4.07 10.28 3.68
N LEU A 34 4.64 10.84 4.75
CA LEU A 34 5.43 12.08 4.65
C LEU A 34 6.73 11.89 3.87
N ASN A 35 7.42 10.76 4.04
CA ASN A 35 8.63 10.47 3.27
C ASN A 35 8.33 10.43 1.78
N TYR A 36 7.23 9.79 1.39
CA TYR A 36 6.77 9.82 0.00
C TYR A 36 6.42 11.25 -0.46
N LEU A 37 5.58 11.99 0.28
CA LEU A 37 5.17 13.35 -0.10
C LEU A 37 6.34 14.33 -0.21
N THR A 38 7.42 14.10 0.56
CA THR A 38 8.63 14.93 0.53
C THR A 38 9.69 14.40 -0.44
N ASN A 39 9.41 13.34 -1.21
CA ASN A 39 10.39 12.67 -2.08
C ASN A 39 11.69 12.30 -1.32
N ASN A 40 11.55 11.80 -0.09
CA ASN A 40 12.63 11.51 0.86
C ASN A 40 13.52 12.72 1.22
N LYS A 41 13.06 13.96 0.95
CA LYS A 41 13.76 15.21 1.28
C LYS A 41 13.07 15.93 2.42
N PHE A 42 13.06 15.29 3.59
CA PHE A 42 12.35 15.78 4.79
C PHE A 42 12.86 17.15 5.29
N SER A 43 14.09 17.54 4.96
CA SER A 43 14.71 18.80 5.42
C SER A 43 14.00 20.06 4.94
N ALA A 44 13.43 20.05 3.72
CA ALA A 44 12.67 21.19 3.21
C ALA A 44 11.37 21.36 4.00
N PHE A 45 10.71 20.24 4.32
CA PHE A 45 9.50 20.23 5.13
C PHE A 45 9.78 20.73 6.55
N THR A 46 10.82 20.24 7.23
CA THR A 46 11.15 20.69 8.60
C THR A 46 11.48 22.17 8.67
N THR A 47 12.13 22.70 7.63
CA THR A 47 12.44 24.13 7.53
C THR A 47 11.17 24.97 7.38
N ALA A 48 10.25 24.55 6.50
CA ALA A 48 8.99 25.24 6.26
C ALA A 48 8.03 25.21 7.47
N THR A 49 8.11 24.17 8.30
CA THR A 49 7.23 23.99 9.46
C THR A 49 7.90 24.30 10.80
N HIS A 50 9.12 24.85 10.79
CA HIS A 50 9.92 25.17 11.98
C HIS A 50 10.11 23.98 12.96
N ILE A 51 10.19 22.75 12.41
CA ILE A 51 10.45 21.55 13.20
C ILE A 51 11.93 21.49 13.54
N SER A 52 12.23 21.55 14.83
CA SER A 52 13.60 21.49 15.36
C SER A 52 14.06 20.05 15.61
N ARG A 53 13.13 19.19 16.02
CA ARG A 53 13.39 17.79 16.41
C ARG A 53 12.15 16.94 16.13
N ILE A 54 12.38 15.68 15.81
CA ILE A 54 11.35 14.67 15.59
C ILE A 54 11.56 13.56 16.63
N VAL A 55 10.47 13.10 17.23
CA VAL A 55 10.46 11.99 18.19
C VAL A 55 9.29 11.07 17.85
N TRP A 56 9.48 9.76 18.01
CA TRP A 56 8.41 8.79 17.83
C TRP A 56 7.43 8.85 18.99
N ILE A 57 6.15 8.61 18.74
CA ILE A 57 5.10 8.66 19.77
C ILE A 57 5.41 7.73 20.97
N GLU A 58 6.08 6.60 20.72
CA GLU A 58 6.48 5.64 21.75
C GLU A 58 7.60 6.16 22.66
N ASP A 59 8.43 7.08 22.16
CA ASP A 59 9.61 7.61 22.85
C ASP A 59 9.35 8.94 23.58
N VAL A 60 8.11 9.46 23.51
CA VAL A 60 7.73 10.77 24.05
C VAL A 60 7.97 10.88 25.56
N ALA A 61 7.81 9.79 26.31
CA ALA A 61 8.04 9.78 27.75
C ALA A 61 9.51 10.07 28.15
N ASN A 62 10.46 9.92 27.21
CA ASN A 62 11.91 10.04 27.46
C ASN A 62 12.49 11.41 27.07
N ILE A 63 11.66 12.42 26.80
CA ILE A 63 12.13 13.76 26.40
C ILE A 63 12.78 14.46 27.61
N GLN A 64 14.11 14.33 27.73
CA GLN A 64 14.92 15.09 28.70
C GLN A 64 15.45 16.39 28.08
N ASP A 65 15.11 17.50 28.75
CA ASP A 65 15.61 18.87 28.70
C ASP A 65 16.20 19.49 27.42
N GLY A 66 15.70 20.70 27.13
CA GLY A 66 15.92 21.50 25.93
C GLY A 66 14.57 22.00 25.41
N SER A 67 13.82 22.72 26.25
CA SER A 67 12.37 22.97 26.10
C SER A 67 12.03 23.50 24.69
N PRO A 68 11.31 22.72 23.87
CA PRO A 68 10.68 23.25 22.66
C PRO A 68 9.57 24.22 23.07
N ASP A 69 9.26 25.20 22.23
CA ASP A 69 8.20 26.17 22.52
C ASP A 69 6.82 25.53 22.34
N SER A 70 6.73 24.56 21.43
CA SER A 70 5.52 23.78 21.18
C SER A 70 5.83 22.30 20.92
N VAL A 71 4.86 21.44 21.23
CA VAL A 71 4.86 20.02 20.90
C VAL A 71 3.70 19.76 19.95
N VAL A 72 3.99 19.24 18.76
CA VAL A 72 2.99 18.96 17.73
C VAL A 72 2.90 17.45 17.55
N PHE A 73 1.76 16.86 17.93
CA PHE A 73 1.45 15.47 17.65
C PHE A 73 0.86 15.34 16.25
N LEU A 74 1.44 14.48 15.41
CA LEU A 74 0.91 14.14 14.10
C LEU A 74 0.63 12.64 14.03
N ILE A 75 -0.66 12.29 14.01
CA ILE A 75 -1.13 10.90 14.12
C ILE A 75 -2.08 10.58 12.96
N ASN A 76 -1.98 9.37 12.41
CA ASN A 76 -2.94 8.85 11.45
C ASN A 76 -4.04 8.09 12.18
N LEU A 77 -5.32 8.40 11.94
CA LEU A 77 -6.44 7.67 12.59
C LEU A 77 -7.24 6.80 11.63
N LEU A 78 -6.66 6.44 10.48
CA LEU A 78 -7.30 5.51 9.55
C LEU A 78 -7.30 4.05 10.04
N SER A 79 -6.44 3.69 11.00
CA SER A 79 -6.41 2.34 11.57
C SER A 79 -6.96 2.31 13.01
N ASP A 80 -7.64 1.22 13.35
CA ASP A 80 -8.18 0.97 14.70
C ASP A 80 -7.08 1.01 15.78
N GLU A 81 -5.88 0.54 15.45
CA GLU A 81 -4.71 0.57 16.35
C GLU A 81 -4.35 1.98 16.81
N ASN A 82 -4.53 2.98 15.94
CA ASN A 82 -4.14 4.36 16.24
C ASN A 82 -5.16 5.09 17.13
N ILE A 83 -6.39 4.57 17.24
CA ILE A 83 -7.36 5.03 18.25
C ILE A 83 -6.86 4.69 19.66
N HIS A 84 -6.17 3.57 19.85
CA HIS A 84 -5.52 3.26 21.12
C HIS A 84 -4.38 4.24 21.44
N LYS A 85 -3.63 4.70 20.43
CA LYS A 85 -2.60 5.75 20.59
C LYS A 85 -3.20 7.07 21.07
N LEU A 86 -4.40 7.46 20.61
CA LEU A 86 -5.12 8.60 21.19
C LEU A 86 -5.46 8.42 22.67
N ASN A 87 -5.76 7.19 23.11
CA ASN A 87 -5.99 6.94 24.53
C ASN A 87 -4.69 7.11 25.34
N GLN A 88 -3.52 6.78 24.77
CA GLN A 88 -2.23 7.03 25.44
C GLN A 88 -1.93 8.52 25.59
N LEU A 89 -2.42 9.38 24.69
CA LEU A 89 -2.28 10.83 24.87
C LEU A 89 -2.90 11.32 26.18
N SER A 90 -3.95 10.66 26.68
CA SER A 90 -4.58 11.06 27.95
C SER A 90 -3.68 10.98 29.18
N THR A 91 -2.62 10.16 29.13
CA THR A 91 -1.63 10.08 30.21
C THR A 91 -0.44 11.02 29.98
N LEU A 92 -0.12 11.32 28.72
CA LEU A 92 1.03 12.12 28.31
C LEU A 92 0.76 13.63 28.34
N LEU A 93 -0.38 14.07 27.80
CA LEU A 93 -0.73 15.49 27.67
C LEU A 93 -0.73 16.25 29.01
N PRO A 94 -1.30 15.71 30.12
CA PRO A 94 -1.31 16.43 31.40
C PRO A 94 0.07 16.69 32.00
N GLN A 95 1.11 15.99 31.55
CA GLN A 95 2.48 16.12 32.04
C GLN A 95 3.26 17.21 31.28
N MET A 96 2.74 17.69 30.15
CA MET A 96 3.42 18.66 29.29
C MET A 96 3.18 20.09 29.79
N LYS A 97 4.24 20.91 29.75
CA LYS A 97 4.21 22.32 30.17
C LYS A 97 4.27 23.30 28.98
N GLN A 98 4.51 22.77 27.79
CA GLN A 98 4.63 23.48 26.52
C GLN A 98 3.25 23.69 25.88
N ASN A 99 3.19 24.50 24.82
CA ASN A 99 1.99 24.55 23.97
C ASN A 99 1.86 23.22 23.22
N VAL A 100 0.70 22.56 23.36
CA VAL A 100 0.49 21.25 22.75
C VAL A 100 -0.54 21.34 21.63
N HIS A 101 -0.15 20.86 20.45
CA HIS A 101 -1.00 20.88 19.26
C HIS A 101 -1.21 19.45 18.77
N LEU A 102 -2.42 19.14 18.35
CA LEU A 102 -2.77 17.82 17.80
C LEU A 102 -3.21 17.95 16.34
N ILE A 103 -2.49 17.31 15.44
CA ILE A 103 -2.86 17.15 14.03
C ILE A 103 -3.24 15.69 13.79
N VAL A 104 -4.47 15.48 13.34
CA VAL A 104 -5.01 14.16 13.00
C VAL A 104 -5.17 14.05 11.50
N ALA A 105 -4.50 13.08 10.88
CA ALA A 105 -4.76 12.73 9.48
C ALA A 105 -6.02 11.85 9.42
N HIS A 106 -7.11 12.39 8.88
CA HIS A 106 -8.36 11.67 8.65
C HIS A 106 -9.30 12.43 7.69
N PRO A 107 -10.02 11.76 6.78
CA PRO A 107 -10.81 12.42 5.74
C PRO A 107 -12.09 13.17 6.17
N SER A 108 -12.64 12.85 7.34
CA SER A 108 -13.98 13.34 7.75
C SER A 108 -14.22 13.44 9.27
N LEU A 109 -13.17 13.48 10.10
CA LEU A 109 -13.31 13.33 11.56
C LEU A 109 -13.66 14.62 12.33
N ASP A 110 -13.87 15.77 11.68
CA ASP A 110 -13.93 17.08 12.36
C ASP A 110 -14.83 17.13 13.60
N THR A 111 -16.12 16.82 13.42
CA THR A 111 -17.11 16.91 14.49
C THR A 111 -16.92 15.78 15.52
N SER A 112 -16.52 14.60 15.06
CA SER A 112 -16.33 13.41 15.90
C SER A 112 -15.09 13.53 16.77
N LEU A 113 -14.01 14.12 16.25
CA LEU A 113 -12.76 14.35 16.98
C LEU A 113 -12.99 15.31 18.15
N GLN A 114 -13.65 16.45 17.89
CA GLN A 114 -13.96 17.40 18.96
C GLN A 114 -14.79 16.75 20.08
N ARG A 115 -15.82 15.96 19.70
CA ARG A 115 -16.64 15.23 20.67
C ARG A 115 -15.84 14.21 21.45
N TYR A 116 -14.96 13.46 20.79
CA TYR A 116 -14.09 12.48 21.44
C TYR A 116 -13.16 13.15 22.46
N LEU A 117 -12.46 14.22 22.05
CA LEU A 117 -11.57 14.98 22.92
C LEU A 117 -12.32 15.57 24.13
N SER A 118 -13.56 16.03 23.93
CA SER A 118 -14.43 16.52 25.01
C SER A 118 -14.79 15.42 26.01
N ILE A 119 -15.21 14.24 25.53
CA ILE A 119 -15.57 13.10 26.40
C ILE A 119 -14.35 12.61 27.20
N LYS A 120 -13.16 12.63 26.58
CA LYS A 120 -11.91 12.23 27.23
C LYS A 120 -11.29 13.32 28.11
N GLY A 121 -11.86 14.53 28.13
CA GLY A 121 -11.35 15.65 28.92
C GLY A 121 -10.06 16.30 28.39
N LEU A 122 -9.64 15.96 27.17
CA LEU A 122 -8.34 16.37 26.60
C LEU A 122 -8.34 17.77 25.99
N LEU A 123 -9.52 18.37 25.79
CA LEU A 123 -9.62 19.71 25.20
C LEU A 123 -8.92 20.79 26.04
N GLY A 124 -8.83 20.60 27.37
CA GLY A 124 -8.14 21.54 28.25
C GLY A 124 -6.62 21.46 28.19
N ASP A 125 -6.09 20.30 27.78
CA ASP A 125 -4.64 20.05 27.71
C ASP A 125 -4.04 20.41 26.33
N LEU A 126 -4.89 20.73 25.35
CA LEU A 126 -4.50 21.08 23.98
C LEU A 126 -4.64 22.59 23.74
N THR A 127 -3.58 23.20 23.21
CA THR A 127 -3.59 24.59 22.71
C THR A 127 -4.40 24.70 21.42
N SER A 128 -4.23 23.76 20.48
CA SER A 128 -5.08 23.64 19.29
C SER A 128 -5.16 22.21 18.77
N TYR A 129 -6.17 21.93 17.96
CA TYR A 129 -6.26 20.68 17.21
C TYR A 129 -6.72 20.95 15.79
N HIS A 130 -6.22 20.14 14.85
CA HIS A 130 -6.47 20.28 13.42
C HIS A 130 -6.67 18.91 12.78
N VAL A 131 -7.50 18.84 11.74
CA VAL A 131 -7.67 17.64 10.92
C VAL A 131 -7.02 17.88 9.56
N TRP A 132 -6.06 17.04 9.21
CA TRP A 132 -5.41 17.02 7.90
C TRP A 132 -6.22 16.14 6.95
N LYS A 133 -7.05 16.76 6.10
CA LYS A 133 -8.05 16.07 5.24
C LYS A 133 -7.60 15.91 3.80
N SER A 134 -6.62 16.69 3.36
CA SER A 134 -6.15 16.68 1.98
C SER A 134 -5.43 15.39 1.62
N LEU A 135 -5.00 14.59 2.60
CA LEU A 135 -4.38 13.28 2.35
C LEU A 135 -5.45 12.27 1.93
N LEU A 136 -5.73 12.24 0.62
CA LEU A 136 -6.76 11.38 0.03
C LEU A 136 -6.17 10.13 -0.64
N TYR A 137 -5.11 10.30 -1.42
CA TYR A 137 -4.49 9.24 -2.21
C TYR A 137 -3.01 9.53 -2.49
N PHE A 138 -2.31 8.52 -2.98
CA PHE A 138 -0.94 8.52 -3.47
C PHE A 138 -0.91 8.14 -4.95
N LYS A 139 0.02 8.72 -5.72
CA LYS A 139 0.10 8.52 -7.17
C LYS A 139 1.37 7.75 -7.57
N PHE A 140 1.21 6.59 -8.16
CA PHE A 140 2.31 5.76 -8.64
C PHE A 140 2.17 5.56 -10.15
N ASP A 141 2.93 6.30 -10.94
CA ASP A 141 2.83 6.27 -12.42
C ASP A 141 1.39 6.55 -12.91
N ASP A 142 0.69 5.52 -13.36
CA ASP A 142 -0.71 5.50 -13.81
C ASP A 142 -1.72 5.02 -12.75
N ILE A 143 -1.27 4.75 -11.52
CA ILE A 143 -2.09 4.23 -10.42
C ILE A 143 -2.35 5.32 -9.38
N LEU A 144 -3.61 5.46 -8.97
CA LEU A 144 -4.02 6.23 -7.79
C LEU A 144 -4.43 5.26 -6.69
N SER A 145 -3.66 5.21 -5.60
CA SER A 145 -3.92 4.32 -4.47
C SER A 145 -4.30 5.12 -3.24
N LEU A 146 -5.32 4.69 -2.50
CA LEU A 146 -5.61 5.26 -1.20
C LEU A 146 -4.57 4.87 -0.14
N GLU A 147 -3.79 3.81 -0.38
CA GLU A 147 -2.94 3.14 0.63
C GLU A 147 -3.69 2.94 1.96
N TYR A 148 -4.98 2.59 1.86
CA TYR A 148 -5.83 2.41 3.02
C TYR A 148 -5.42 1.12 3.76
N PRO A 149 -5.32 1.12 5.11
CA PRO A 149 -4.93 -0.05 5.89
C PRO A 149 -5.70 -1.32 5.51
N ASN A 150 -4.99 -2.44 5.34
CA ASN A 150 -5.58 -3.73 4.95
C ASN A 150 -6.43 -3.68 3.67
N ALA A 151 -6.08 -2.78 2.74
CA ALA A 151 -6.83 -2.49 1.52
C ALA A 151 -8.32 -2.16 1.75
N ALA A 152 -8.66 -1.66 2.95
CA ALA A 152 -10.03 -1.38 3.40
C ALA A 152 -10.98 -2.60 3.42
N PHE A 153 -10.49 -3.82 3.26
CA PHE A 153 -11.36 -4.98 3.06
C PHE A 153 -12.24 -5.26 4.29
N LYS A 154 -11.64 -5.29 5.49
CA LYS A 154 -12.38 -5.42 6.76
C LYS A 154 -13.41 -4.29 6.90
N ASP A 155 -12.98 -3.06 6.73
CA ASP A 155 -13.81 -1.87 6.90
C ASP A 155 -15.04 -1.88 5.98
N ILE A 156 -14.85 -2.27 4.71
CA ILE A 156 -15.95 -2.30 3.72
C ILE A 156 -16.90 -3.47 3.97
N TYR A 157 -16.38 -4.69 4.17
CA TYR A 157 -17.20 -5.91 4.11
C TYR A 157 -17.61 -6.46 5.50
N LEU A 158 -16.87 -6.14 6.55
CA LEU A 158 -17.15 -6.59 7.92
C LEU A 158 -17.74 -5.48 8.79
N ASP A 159 -17.18 -4.27 8.71
CA ASP A 159 -17.60 -3.14 9.55
C ASP A 159 -18.63 -2.22 8.88
N ASP A 160 -18.93 -2.43 7.59
CA ASP A 160 -19.83 -1.61 6.74
C ASP A 160 -19.49 -0.10 6.81
N SER A 161 -18.20 0.22 6.96
CA SER A 161 -17.68 1.58 7.02
C SER A 161 -17.81 2.26 5.65
N PRO A 162 -18.41 3.46 5.58
CA PRO A 162 -18.51 4.20 4.34
C PRO A 162 -17.22 4.95 3.98
N VAL A 163 -16.25 5.05 4.90
CA VAL A 163 -15.07 5.92 4.77
C VAL A 163 -14.21 5.57 3.53
N PRO A 164 -13.86 4.30 3.27
CA PRO A 164 -13.05 3.94 2.11
C PRO A 164 -13.74 4.27 0.78
N LEU A 165 -15.05 4.01 0.70
CA LEU A 165 -15.85 4.29 -0.50
C LEU A 165 -15.98 5.79 -0.76
N GLN A 166 -16.13 6.59 0.32
CA GLN A 166 -16.13 8.05 0.23
C GLN A 166 -14.79 8.60 -0.22
N LEU A 167 -13.68 8.02 0.24
CA LEU A 167 -12.33 8.39 -0.21
C LEU A 167 -12.15 8.13 -1.70
N LEU A 168 -12.52 6.93 -2.19
CA LEU A 168 -12.49 6.62 -3.63
C LEU A 168 -13.31 7.62 -4.46
N ALA A 169 -14.53 7.92 -4.03
CA ALA A 169 -15.40 8.88 -4.72
C ALA A 169 -14.82 10.31 -4.71
N LYS A 170 -14.19 10.73 -3.59
CA LYS A 170 -13.50 12.02 -3.50
C LYS A 170 -12.28 12.08 -4.43
N THR A 171 -11.50 11.01 -4.51
CA THR A 171 -10.36 10.93 -5.45
C THR A 171 -10.83 11.13 -6.89
N LEU A 172 -11.92 10.48 -7.31
CA LEU A 172 -12.49 10.68 -8.64
C LEU A 172 -13.01 12.12 -8.86
N LEU A 173 -13.55 12.76 -7.83
CA LEU A 173 -13.95 14.17 -7.88
C LEU A 173 -12.73 15.09 -8.06
N VAL A 174 -11.63 14.82 -7.34
CA VAL A 174 -10.38 15.57 -7.48
C VAL A 174 -9.83 15.44 -8.90
N GLU A 175 -9.77 14.24 -9.47
CA GLU A 175 -9.34 14.04 -10.86
C GLU A 175 -10.23 14.78 -11.87
N TYR A 176 -11.55 14.80 -11.63
CA TYR A 176 -12.48 15.61 -12.43
C TYR A 176 -12.15 17.11 -12.35
N ILE A 177 -11.85 17.63 -11.16
CA ILE A 177 -11.49 19.05 -10.96
C ILE A 177 -10.11 19.36 -11.59
N ASP A 178 -9.11 18.53 -11.32
CA ASP A 178 -7.72 18.71 -11.76
C ASP A 178 -7.57 18.58 -13.28
N SER A 179 -8.48 17.85 -13.93
CA SER A 179 -8.62 17.86 -15.40
C SER A 179 -9.10 19.20 -15.97
N ASN A 180 -9.24 20.26 -15.15
CA ASN A 180 -9.93 21.51 -15.46
C ASN A 180 -11.36 21.26 -15.95
N TYR A 181 -12.06 20.34 -15.28
CA TYR A 181 -13.41 19.91 -15.65
C TYR A 181 -13.52 19.36 -17.07
N ASN A 182 -12.45 18.75 -17.62
CA ASN A 182 -12.46 18.17 -18.97
C ASN A 182 -12.70 16.65 -19.00
N LEU A 183 -12.60 15.96 -17.86
CA LEU A 183 -12.90 14.52 -17.76
C LEU A 183 -14.39 14.26 -18.04
N ARG A 184 -14.70 13.48 -19.09
CA ARG A 184 -16.07 13.12 -19.48
C ARG A 184 -16.31 11.63 -19.36
N ILE A 185 -16.99 11.22 -18.31
CA ILE A 185 -17.42 9.82 -18.15
C ILE A 185 -18.67 9.62 -19.01
N THR A 186 -18.54 8.84 -20.08
CA THR A 186 -19.64 8.61 -21.04
C THR A 186 -20.40 7.33 -20.76
N ASN A 187 -19.68 6.25 -20.44
CA ASN A 187 -20.27 5.00 -20.01
C ASN A 187 -19.81 4.65 -18.60
N VAL A 188 -20.73 4.04 -17.84
CA VAL A 188 -20.52 3.66 -16.45
C VAL A 188 -20.82 2.17 -16.31
N TYR A 189 -19.80 1.38 -15.99
CA TYR A 189 -19.90 -0.06 -15.81
C TYR A 189 -19.58 -0.41 -14.35
N LEU A 190 -20.61 -0.87 -13.64
CA LEU A 190 -20.52 -1.14 -12.21
C LEU A 190 -20.77 -2.62 -11.96
N LYS A 191 -19.83 -3.29 -11.30
CA LYS A 191 -19.96 -4.70 -10.93
C LYS A 191 -19.80 -4.87 -9.41
N GLY A 192 -20.91 -5.28 -8.77
CA GLY A 192 -21.01 -5.56 -7.33
C GLY A 192 -21.52 -4.39 -6.48
N PRO A 193 -22.03 -4.65 -5.28
CA PRO A 193 -22.76 -3.66 -4.48
C PRO A 193 -21.91 -2.45 -4.09
N MET A 194 -20.62 -2.62 -3.78
CA MET A 194 -19.75 -1.51 -3.38
C MET A 194 -19.43 -0.58 -4.54
N SER A 195 -19.33 -1.11 -5.78
CA SER A 195 -19.12 -0.28 -6.97
C SER A 195 -20.27 0.71 -7.21
N ALA A 196 -21.51 0.26 -7.02
CA ALA A 196 -22.70 1.11 -7.09
C ALA A 196 -22.73 2.17 -5.98
N ARG A 197 -22.33 1.79 -4.76
CA ARG A 197 -22.23 2.73 -3.63
C ARG A 197 -21.21 3.85 -3.91
N VAL A 198 -20.01 3.51 -4.39
CA VAL A 198 -18.98 4.50 -4.75
C VAL A 198 -19.50 5.47 -5.80
N TRP A 199 -20.14 4.96 -6.86
CA TRP A 199 -20.69 5.79 -7.93
C TRP A 199 -21.75 6.77 -7.41
N ASN A 200 -22.72 6.30 -6.62
CA ASN A 200 -23.77 7.15 -6.05
C ASN A 200 -23.20 8.25 -5.13
N ILE A 201 -22.14 7.92 -4.36
CA ILE A 201 -21.45 8.93 -3.54
C ILE A 201 -20.76 9.96 -4.44
N TYR A 202 -20.06 9.52 -5.49
CA TYR A 202 -19.40 10.42 -6.44
C TYR A 202 -20.39 11.38 -7.12
N GLU A 203 -21.53 10.88 -7.62
CA GLU A 203 -22.55 11.73 -8.26
C GLU A 203 -23.05 12.81 -7.32
N LYS A 204 -23.32 12.45 -6.06
CA LYS A 204 -23.74 13.40 -5.04
C LYS A 204 -22.65 14.45 -4.75
N LEU A 205 -21.41 14.01 -4.53
CA LEU A 205 -20.28 14.91 -4.27
C LEU A 205 -20.02 15.86 -5.45
N LYS A 206 -20.12 15.36 -6.69
CA LYS A 206 -20.00 16.16 -7.90
C LYS A 206 -21.11 17.21 -7.99
N ALA A 207 -22.37 16.83 -7.73
CA ALA A 207 -23.49 17.76 -7.75
C ALA A 207 -23.34 18.87 -6.69
N GLU A 208 -22.94 18.51 -5.47
CA GLU A 208 -22.67 19.47 -4.38
C GLU A 208 -21.52 20.42 -4.75
N HIS A 209 -20.43 19.90 -5.32
CA HIS A 209 -19.32 20.72 -5.81
C HIS A 209 -19.76 21.71 -6.88
N LEU A 210 -20.48 21.25 -7.91
CA LEU A 210 -20.96 22.12 -8.99
C LEU A 210 -21.90 23.21 -8.46
N GLN A 211 -22.74 22.93 -7.47
CA GLN A 211 -23.61 23.93 -6.83
C GLN A 211 -22.82 24.97 -6.03
N SER A 212 -21.64 24.61 -5.51
CA SER A 212 -20.77 25.54 -4.78
C SER A 212 -20.03 26.55 -5.67
N LEU A 213 -19.96 26.29 -6.99
CA LEU A 213 -19.28 27.15 -7.96
C LEU A 213 -20.08 28.40 -8.32
N SER A 214 -19.37 29.46 -8.72
CA SER A 214 -20.02 30.69 -9.22
C SER A 214 -20.83 30.43 -10.50
N ASP A 215 -21.80 31.30 -10.78
CA ASP A 215 -22.60 31.19 -12.03
C ASP A 215 -21.73 31.26 -13.28
N THR A 216 -20.65 32.06 -13.25
CA THR A 216 -19.70 32.17 -14.35
C THR A 216 -18.91 30.88 -14.58
N GLN A 217 -18.45 30.24 -13.50
CA GLN A 217 -17.74 28.96 -13.57
C GLN A 217 -18.66 27.84 -14.05
N ARG A 218 -19.88 27.77 -13.52
CA ARG A 218 -20.89 26.80 -13.97
C ARG A 218 -21.22 26.96 -15.45
N LYS A 219 -21.37 28.20 -15.92
CA LYS A 219 -21.61 28.46 -17.34
C LYS A 219 -20.46 27.94 -18.21
N VAL A 220 -19.20 28.20 -17.84
CA VAL A 220 -18.04 27.68 -18.58
C VAL A 220 -18.07 26.14 -18.64
N ILE A 221 -18.35 25.48 -17.53
CA ILE A 221 -18.44 24.01 -17.48
C ILE A 221 -19.57 23.50 -18.37
N ASN A 222 -20.75 24.12 -18.30
CA ASN A 222 -21.89 23.75 -19.15
C ASN A 222 -21.59 24.01 -20.64
N ASP A 223 -20.93 25.11 -20.98
CA ASP A 223 -20.51 25.41 -22.35
C ASP A 223 -19.50 24.33 -22.86
N ILE A 224 -18.61 23.84 -21.98
CA ILE A 224 -17.73 22.70 -22.29
C ILE A 224 -18.54 21.41 -22.47
N ASP A 225 -19.58 21.16 -21.65
CA ASP A 225 -20.44 19.98 -21.78
C ASP A 225 -21.30 20.02 -23.05
N ASP A 226 -21.82 21.19 -23.41
CA ASP A 226 -22.69 21.40 -24.58
C ASP A 226 -21.92 21.37 -25.91
N THR A 227 -20.59 21.58 -25.90
CA THR A 227 -19.75 21.59 -27.11
C THR A 227 -19.43 20.20 -27.68
N LEU A 228 -20.11 19.14 -27.22
CA LEU A 228 -20.00 17.74 -27.68
C LEU A 228 -20.12 17.49 -29.21
N PHE A 229 -20.50 18.48 -30.03
CA PHE A 229 -20.77 18.30 -31.47
C PHE A 229 -20.08 19.30 -32.43
N MET A 230 -19.20 20.19 -31.97
CA MET A 230 -18.67 21.25 -32.86
C MET A 230 -17.21 21.13 -33.29
N ASP A 231 -16.45 20.18 -32.77
CA ASP A 231 -15.04 20.08 -33.16
C ASP A 231 -14.71 18.71 -33.78
N VAL A 232 -14.99 18.61 -35.08
CA VAL A 232 -14.52 17.50 -35.95
C VAL A 232 -12.97 17.42 -35.95
N HIS A 233 -12.29 18.41 -35.38
CA HIS A 233 -10.83 18.47 -35.21
C HIS A 233 -10.35 18.45 -33.75
N SER A 234 -11.21 18.27 -32.74
CA SER A 234 -10.73 18.00 -31.38
C SER A 234 -10.24 16.56 -31.29
N PHE A 235 -8.96 16.35 -31.55
CA PHE A 235 -8.21 15.12 -31.26
C PHE A 235 -8.19 14.75 -29.74
N TYR A 236 -8.88 15.50 -28.88
CA TYR A 236 -9.09 15.20 -27.46
C TYR A 236 -10.50 14.68 -27.22
N ASN A 237 -10.72 13.42 -27.59
CA ASN A 237 -11.88 12.67 -27.14
C ASN A 237 -11.68 12.34 -25.65
N ASN A 238 -11.95 13.30 -24.75
CA ASN A 238 -11.87 13.10 -23.29
C ASN A 238 -13.06 12.27 -22.74
N SER A 239 -13.81 11.64 -23.66
CA SER A 239 -14.79 10.61 -23.37
C SER A 239 -14.06 9.37 -22.86
N VAL A 240 -14.22 9.09 -21.57
CA VAL A 240 -13.70 7.90 -20.92
C VAL A 240 -14.85 7.03 -20.46
N ASP A 241 -14.59 5.73 -20.42
CA ASP A 241 -15.46 4.77 -19.75
C ASP A 241 -15.01 4.62 -18.30
N PHE A 242 -15.96 4.70 -17.37
CA PHE A 242 -15.70 4.42 -15.97
C PHE A 242 -16.10 2.98 -15.65
N ILE A 243 -15.13 2.18 -15.22
CA ILE A 243 -15.35 0.80 -14.80
C ILE A 243 -14.99 0.69 -13.32
N CYS A 244 -15.95 0.26 -12.50
CA CYS A 244 -15.75 0.03 -11.08
C CYS A 244 -16.10 -1.41 -10.72
N LEU A 245 -15.11 -2.12 -10.18
CA LEU A 245 -15.21 -3.52 -9.78
C LEU A 245 -15.11 -3.63 -8.26
N ASP A 246 -16.14 -4.20 -7.66
CA ASP A 246 -16.14 -4.57 -6.24
C ASP A 246 -15.35 -5.87 -6.06
N ARG A 247 -14.35 -5.87 -5.17
CA ARG A 247 -13.43 -6.99 -4.96
C ARG A 247 -14.13 -8.29 -4.59
N SER A 248 -15.29 -8.21 -3.92
CA SER A 248 -16.09 -9.38 -3.53
C SER A 248 -16.57 -10.24 -4.71
N ASN A 249 -16.57 -9.70 -5.94
CA ASN A 249 -16.94 -10.49 -7.13
C ASN A 249 -15.89 -11.53 -7.52
N ASP A 250 -14.62 -11.36 -7.09
CA ASP A 250 -13.54 -12.26 -7.44
C ASP A 250 -12.49 -12.24 -6.33
N LEU A 251 -12.66 -13.11 -5.33
CA LEU A 251 -11.67 -13.31 -4.28
C LEU A 251 -10.55 -14.26 -4.73
N ILE A 252 -10.78 -15.04 -5.79
CA ILE A 252 -9.85 -16.05 -6.28
C ILE A 252 -8.56 -15.39 -6.74
N ALA A 253 -8.63 -14.32 -7.53
CA ALA A 253 -7.44 -13.61 -7.99
C ALA A 253 -6.61 -13.06 -6.82
N ALA A 254 -7.25 -12.56 -5.75
CA ALA A 254 -6.55 -12.04 -4.57
C ALA A 254 -5.92 -13.16 -3.71
N LEU A 255 -6.51 -14.36 -3.75
CA LEU A 255 -6.02 -15.55 -3.06
C LEU A 255 -5.09 -16.41 -3.90
N SER A 256 -4.79 -16.03 -5.15
CA SER A 256 -3.85 -16.76 -5.99
C SER A 256 -2.43 -16.24 -5.78
N SER A 257 -1.44 -17.10 -5.92
CA SER A 257 -0.03 -16.69 -5.90
C SER A 257 0.29 -15.84 -7.14
N GLN A 258 0.94 -14.70 -6.94
CA GLN A 258 1.28 -13.80 -8.03
C GLN A 258 2.57 -14.23 -8.73
N LEU A 259 2.60 -14.20 -10.08
CA LEU A 259 3.73 -14.70 -10.89
C LEU A 259 4.39 -13.62 -11.77
N SER A 260 4.00 -12.35 -11.62
CA SER A 260 4.74 -11.23 -12.20
C SER A 260 5.98 -10.92 -11.36
N TYR A 261 6.94 -10.15 -11.90
CA TYR A 261 8.11 -9.71 -11.13
C TYR A 261 7.72 -8.93 -9.86
N SER A 262 6.85 -7.92 -10.00
CA SER A 262 6.35 -7.13 -8.86
C SER A 262 5.54 -7.99 -7.88
N GLY A 263 4.73 -8.92 -8.41
CA GLY A 263 3.94 -9.85 -7.61
C GLY A 263 4.83 -10.78 -6.79
N LEU A 264 5.87 -11.36 -7.37
CA LEU A 264 6.82 -12.22 -6.66
C LEU A 264 7.69 -11.45 -5.67
N LEU A 265 8.03 -10.19 -5.96
CA LEU A 265 8.63 -9.31 -4.94
C LEU A 265 7.68 -9.14 -3.75
N ASN A 266 6.39 -8.93 -4.00
CA ASN A 266 5.40 -8.83 -2.93
C ASN A 266 5.28 -10.13 -2.12
N GLU A 267 5.17 -11.29 -2.78
CA GLU A 267 5.10 -12.61 -2.13
C GLU A 267 6.38 -12.94 -1.33
N THR A 268 7.55 -12.51 -1.82
CA THR A 268 8.85 -12.82 -1.22
C THR A 268 9.18 -11.91 -0.03
N PHE A 269 8.89 -10.61 -0.15
CA PHE A 269 9.26 -9.59 0.83
C PHE A 269 8.10 -9.12 1.70
N ASN A 270 6.88 -9.63 1.48
CA ASN A 270 5.64 -9.21 2.13
C ASN A 270 5.48 -7.69 2.10
N VAL A 271 5.44 -7.12 0.90
CA VAL A 271 5.43 -5.66 0.69
C VAL A 271 4.05 -5.11 1.07
N GLU A 272 3.92 -4.65 2.32
CA GLU A 272 2.65 -4.09 2.84
C GLU A 272 2.15 -2.86 2.07
N THR A 273 3.07 -2.05 1.54
CA THR A 273 2.77 -0.79 0.87
C THR A 273 3.87 -0.42 -0.10
N GLN A 274 3.48 0.24 -1.19
CA GLN A 274 4.39 0.78 -2.20
C GLN A 274 5.17 2.02 -1.72
N LEU A 275 4.82 2.55 -0.55
CA LEU A 275 5.45 3.72 0.06
C LEU A 275 6.68 3.35 0.92
N LYS A 276 6.81 2.08 1.33
CA LYS A 276 7.92 1.62 2.17
C LYS A 276 9.00 0.95 1.30
N PRO A 277 10.30 1.22 1.57
CA PRO A 277 11.36 0.42 0.98
C PRO A 277 11.32 -1.01 1.52
N ILE A 278 11.73 -1.98 0.70
CA ILE A 278 11.93 -3.36 1.15
C ILE A 278 13.29 -3.48 1.84
N THR A 279 13.43 -4.47 2.73
CA THR A 279 14.72 -4.80 3.34
C THR A 279 15.32 -6.02 2.65
N PHE A 280 16.49 -5.87 2.04
CA PHE A 280 17.23 -6.95 1.41
C PHE A 280 18.69 -6.90 1.84
N GLU A 281 19.21 -8.00 2.41
CA GLU A 281 20.58 -8.11 2.93
C GLU A 281 20.99 -6.97 3.88
N GLY A 282 20.05 -6.54 4.74
CA GLY A 282 20.27 -5.44 5.70
C GLY A 282 20.28 -4.05 5.07
N LYS A 283 19.98 -3.91 3.78
CA LYS A 283 19.85 -2.63 3.07
C LYS A 283 18.40 -2.34 2.73
N LEU A 284 18.03 -1.06 2.83
CA LEU A 284 16.75 -0.57 2.36
C LEU A 284 16.81 -0.34 0.84
N ILE A 285 15.88 -0.94 0.11
CA ILE A 285 15.75 -0.81 -1.33
C ILE A 285 14.40 -0.18 -1.64
N ASN A 286 14.43 1.00 -2.28
CA ASN A 286 13.23 1.59 -2.85
C ASN A 286 12.95 0.96 -4.22
N LEU A 287 11.81 0.28 -4.35
CA LEU A 287 11.38 -0.31 -5.62
C LEU A 287 10.85 0.76 -6.58
N ASN A 288 10.21 1.81 -6.05
CA ASN A 288 9.61 2.90 -6.82
C ASN A 288 10.55 4.11 -6.93
N ASP A 289 11.84 3.86 -7.15
CA ASP A 289 12.80 4.94 -7.40
C ASP A 289 12.55 5.52 -8.81
N PRO A 290 12.19 6.81 -8.96
CA PRO A 290 11.94 7.41 -10.27
C PRO A 290 13.16 7.44 -11.19
N SER A 291 14.37 7.24 -10.65
CA SER A 291 15.60 7.13 -11.43
C SER A 291 15.90 5.71 -11.91
N ASP A 292 15.06 4.74 -11.53
CA ASP A 292 15.17 3.36 -11.98
C ASP A 292 14.50 3.16 -13.34
N GLN A 293 15.34 2.90 -14.34
CA GLN A 293 14.90 2.64 -15.72
C GLN A 293 14.65 1.15 -16.00
N ILE A 294 15.05 0.25 -15.10
CA ILE A 294 14.88 -1.19 -15.25
C ILE A 294 13.54 -1.63 -14.70
N PHE A 295 13.16 -1.18 -13.51
CA PHE A 295 11.95 -1.65 -12.84
C PHE A 295 10.67 -1.52 -13.70
N PRO A 296 10.39 -0.38 -14.37
CA PRO A 296 9.21 -0.25 -15.24
C PRO A 296 9.18 -1.25 -16.41
N LEU A 297 10.35 -1.72 -16.88
CA LEU A 297 10.44 -2.66 -18.00
C LEU A 297 10.10 -4.10 -17.59
N ILE A 298 10.28 -4.44 -16.32
CA ILE A 298 10.17 -5.83 -15.84
C ILE A 298 9.04 -6.04 -14.82
N LYS A 299 8.56 -5.00 -14.14
CA LYS A 299 7.62 -5.11 -13.01
C LYS A 299 6.35 -5.90 -13.34
N ASP A 300 5.78 -5.71 -14.53
CA ASP A 300 4.51 -6.32 -14.92
C ASP A 300 4.70 -7.59 -15.77
N LEU A 301 5.94 -7.97 -16.08
CA LEU A 301 6.22 -9.18 -16.85
C LEU A 301 6.02 -10.41 -15.98
N ASN A 302 5.54 -11.50 -16.60
CA ASN A 302 5.70 -12.83 -16.03
C ASN A 302 7.19 -13.08 -15.73
N PHE A 303 7.48 -13.66 -14.57
CA PHE A 303 8.85 -13.77 -14.07
C PHE A 303 9.81 -14.49 -15.04
N SER A 304 9.33 -15.46 -15.82
CA SER A 304 10.12 -16.15 -16.85
C SER A 304 10.74 -15.20 -17.88
N HIS A 305 10.16 -14.03 -18.11
CA HIS A 305 10.63 -13.06 -19.11
C HIS A 305 11.60 -12.01 -18.53
N VAL A 306 11.80 -11.97 -17.20
CA VAL A 306 12.64 -10.96 -16.54
C VAL A 306 14.12 -11.18 -16.86
N GLY A 307 14.59 -12.41 -16.72
CA GLY A 307 16.00 -12.78 -16.96
C GLY A 307 16.51 -12.37 -18.35
N PRO A 308 15.80 -12.70 -19.44
CA PRO A 308 16.16 -12.27 -20.79
C PRO A 308 16.31 -10.74 -20.93
N ILE A 309 15.40 -9.95 -20.35
CA ILE A 309 15.46 -8.48 -20.37
C ILE A 309 16.68 -7.98 -19.60
N LEU A 310 16.95 -8.51 -18.40
CA LEU A 310 18.13 -8.13 -17.61
C LEU A 310 19.44 -8.44 -18.34
N ASN A 311 19.52 -9.60 -19.00
CA ASN A 311 20.69 -9.98 -19.79
C ASN A 311 20.90 -9.04 -21.00
N GLN A 312 19.82 -8.66 -21.69
CA GLN A 312 19.89 -7.68 -22.77
C GLN A 312 20.41 -6.32 -22.27
N GLN A 313 19.89 -5.83 -21.14
CA GLN A 313 20.33 -4.58 -20.54
C GLN A 313 21.79 -4.65 -20.07
N ALA A 314 22.23 -5.78 -19.51
CA ALA A 314 23.62 -6.01 -19.12
C ALA A 314 24.58 -6.00 -20.32
N LYS A 315 24.23 -6.67 -21.43
CA LYS A 315 25.02 -6.67 -22.68
C LYS A 315 25.10 -5.28 -23.32
N HIS A 316 23.98 -4.56 -23.35
CA HIS A 316 23.94 -3.19 -23.83
C HIS A 316 24.87 -2.30 -22.98
N LEU A 317 24.74 -2.38 -21.65
CA LEU A 317 25.59 -1.65 -20.72
C LEU A 317 27.08 -1.96 -20.89
N GLN A 318 27.44 -3.23 -21.09
CA GLN A 318 28.82 -3.63 -21.35
C GLN A 318 29.35 -3.03 -22.67
N THR A 319 28.50 -2.93 -23.69
CA THR A 319 28.84 -2.29 -24.97
C THR A 319 29.09 -0.79 -24.77
N GLU A 320 28.22 -0.09 -24.04
CA GLU A 320 28.36 1.34 -23.73
C GLU A 320 29.63 1.65 -22.94
N PHE A 321 29.97 0.85 -21.91
CA PHE A 321 31.22 1.02 -21.17
C PHE A 321 32.46 0.74 -22.02
N SER A 322 32.37 -0.19 -22.99
CA SER A 322 33.48 -0.54 -23.87
C SER A 322 33.86 0.60 -24.82
N LYS A 323 32.92 1.49 -25.18
CA LYS A 323 33.19 2.70 -25.98
C LYS A 323 34.28 3.58 -25.38
N ARG A 324 34.48 3.53 -24.05
CA ARG A 324 35.60 4.20 -23.37
C ARG A 324 36.96 3.86 -23.98
N ASN A 325 37.14 2.61 -24.40
CA ASN A 325 38.40 2.11 -24.93
C ASN A 325 38.67 2.62 -26.36
N ASP A 326 37.64 3.11 -27.05
CA ASP A 326 37.69 3.57 -28.44
C ASP A 326 37.76 5.10 -28.59
N LEU A 327 37.74 5.85 -27.47
CA LEU A 327 37.76 7.33 -27.46
C LEU A 327 39.10 7.88 -27.98
N LYS A 328 39.07 8.77 -28.98
CA LYS A 328 40.27 9.34 -29.61
C LYS A 328 40.37 10.85 -29.47
N ASP A 329 39.24 11.55 -29.37
CA ASP A 329 39.21 13.02 -29.25
C ASP A 329 38.78 13.50 -27.85
N ILE A 330 39.24 14.70 -27.48
CA ILE A 330 38.91 15.34 -26.19
C ILE A 330 37.40 15.63 -26.08
N GLY A 331 36.73 15.93 -27.20
CA GLY A 331 35.28 16.10 -27.25
C GLY A 331 34.54 14.80 -26.91
N GLU A 332 34.98 13.66 -27.45
CA GLU A 332 34.42 12.34 -27.15
C GLU A 332 34.63 11.97 -25.67
N MET A 333 35.82 12.26 -25.11
CA MET A 333 36.09 12.07 -23.69
C MET A 333 35.15 12.90 -22.80
N LYS A 334 34.90 14.16 -23.17
CA LYS A 334 33.99 15.03 -22.42
C LYS A 334 32.55 14.50 -22.47
N ASN A 335 32.10 14.03 -23.63
CA ASN A 335 30.77 13.46 -23.79
C ASN A 335 30.59 12.18 -22.95
N PHE A 336 31.56 11.26 -23.03
CA PHE A 336 31.53 10.02 -22.24
C PHE A 336 31.53 10.29 -20.73
N VAL A 337 32.33 11.25 -20.24
CA VAL A 337 32.33 11.64 -18.82
C VAL A 337 30.97 12.20 -18.40
N GLY A 338 30.26 12.89 -19.29
CA GLY A 338 28.89 13.36 -19.06
C GLY A 338 27.89 12.21 -18.90
N GLU A 339 28.01 11.15 -19.70
CA GLU A 339 27.13 9.98 -19.67
C GLU A 339 27.49 8.96 -18.58
N LEU A 340 28.74 8.97 -18.11
CA LEU A 340 29.27 7.99 -17.14
C LEU A 340 28.43 7.88 -15.86
N SER A 341 27.88 9.00 -15.38
CA SER A 341 27.02 8.98 -14.19
C SER A 341 25.73 8.20 -14.44
N ASN A 342 25.13 8.33 -15.63
CA ASN A 342 23.92 7.59 -16.01
C ASN A 342 24.23 6.11 -16.24
N LEU A 343 25.36 5.79 -16.89
CA LEU A 343 25.80 4.40 -17.08
C LEU A 343 26.04 3.70 -15.74
N LYS A 344 26.66 4.36 -14.75
CA LYS A 344 26.83 3.80 -13.40
C LYS A 344 25.49 3.54 -12.70
N LYS A 345 24.54 4.47 -12.78
CA LYS A 345 23.19 4.26 -12.23
C LYS A 345 22.48 3.09 -12.90
N MET A 346 22.57 2.99 -14.22
CA MET A 346 22.02 1.85 -14.96
C MET A 346 22.68 0.53 -14.53
N GLN A 347 23.99 0.52 -14.30
CA GLN A 347 24.71 -0.64 -13.75
C GLN A 347 24.18 -1.03 -12.36
N GLU A 348 23.96 -0.06 -11.48
CA GLU A 348 23.39 -0.26 -10.14
C GLU A 348 21.98 -0.84 -10.23
N ASN A 349 21.12 -0.31 -11.12
CA ASN A 349 19.76 -0.80 -11.33
C ASN A 349 19.73 -2.24 -11.87
N VAL A 350 20.54 -2.55 -12.89
CA VAL A 350 20.66 -3.92 -13.43
C VAL A 350 21.12 -4.87 -12.33
N THR A 351 22.18 -4.52 -11.59
CA THR A 351 22.71 -5.35 -10.50
C THR A 351 21.66 -5.56 -9.40
N LYS A 352 20.95 -4.50 -9.01
CA LYS A 352 19.86 -4.55 -8.03
C LYS A 352 18.80 -5.57 -8.43
N HIS A 353 18.31 -5.50 -9.67
CA HIS A 353 17.25 -6.39 -10.14
C HIS A 353 17.72 -7.82 -10.41
N THR A 354 18.97 -8.02 -10.81
CA THR A 354 19.57 -9.36 -10.88
C THR A 354 19.60 -10.02 -9.52
N ASN A 355 20.11 -9.32 -8.49
CA ASN A 355 20.19 -9.88 -7.13
C ASN A 355 18.80 -10.18 -6.54
N LEU A 356 17.82 -9.30 -6.76
CA LEU A 356 16.45 -9.54 -6.33
C LEU A 356 15.82 -10.73 -7.07
N GLY A 357 16.05 -10.85 -8.38
CA GLY A 357 15.60 -11.98 -9.19
C GLY A 357 16.21 -13.31 -8.73
N GLU A 358 17.52 -13.34 -8.46
CA GLU A 358 18.21 -14.51 -7.90
C GLU A 358 17.64 -14.91 -6.54
N PHE A 359 17.34 -13.93 -5.68
CA PHE A 359 16.72 -14.20 -4.39
C PHE A 359 15.31 -14.77 -4.53
N ILE A 360 14.49 -14.24 -5.44
CA ILE A 360 13.18 -14.82 -5.78
C ILE A 360 13.38 -16.29 -6.20
N ILE A 361 14.25 -16.56 -7.18
CA ILE A 361 14.52 -17.94 -7.66
C ILE A 361 14.92 -18.87 -6.51
N SER A 362 15.72 -18.38 -5.56
CA SER A 362 16.13 -19.18 -4.40
C SER A 362 14.97 -19.66 -3.53
N LYS A 363 13.84 -18.94 -3.52
CA LYS A 363 12.59 -19.33 -2.82
C LYS A 363 11.75 -20.34 -3.59
N PHE A 364 11.91 -20.40 -4.91
CA PHE A 364 11.11 -21.28 -5.78
C PHE A 364 11.86 -22.55 -6.24
N ARG A 365 13.02 -22.86 -5.65
CA ARG A 365 13.82 -24.04 -6.04
C ARG A 365 12.97 -25.31 -6.00
N GLY A 366 12.66 -25.82 -7.19
CA GLY A 366 11.56 -26.73 -7.51
C GLY A 366 10.83 -26.36 -8.81
N TRP A 367 10.94 -25.11 -9.25
CA TRP A 367 10.30 -24.61 -10.47
C TRP A 367 11.06 -25.06 -11.73
N ASN A 368 10.40 -25.88 -12.55
CA ASN A 368 10.91 -26.47 -13.80
C ASN A 368 10.57 -25.60 -15.03
N GLU A 369 10.97 -24.33 -15.05
CA GLU A 369 10.98 -23.53 -16.29
C GLU A 369 12.37 -22.96 -16.57
N ASN A 370 12.82 -23.14 -17.81
CA ASN A 370 14.09 -22.64 -18.31
C ASN A 370 14.01 -21.11 -18.33
N THR A 371 14.76 -20.43 -17.44
CA THR A 371 14.73 -18.97 -17.27
C THR A 371 15.37 -18.23 -18.44
N GLY A 372 16.04 -18.96 -19.35
CA GLY A 372 16.71 -18.40 -20.52
C GLY A 372 18.05 -17.73 -20.19
N VAL A 373 18.54 -17.88 -18.96
CA VAL A 373 19.81 -17.38 -18.46
C VAL A 373 20.60 -18.55 -17.91
N SER A 374 21.65 -18.95 -18.62
CA SER A 374 22.39 -20.19 -18.32
C SER A 374 22.99 -20.21 -16.91
N GLU A 375 23.33 -19.05 -16.34
CA GLU A 375 23.86 -18.90 -15.00
C GLU A 375 22.80 -19.15 -13.92
N LEU A 376 21.53 -18.83 -14.21
CA LEU A 376 20.39 -19.07 -13.32
C LEU A 376 19.88 -20.51 -13.46
N ASP A 377 19.85 -21.02 -14.69
CA ASP A 377 19.39 -22.39 -15.00
C ASP A 377 20.30 -23.47 -14.38
N GLN A 378 21.59 -23.18 -14.21
CA GLN A 378 22.55 -24.09 -13.56
C GLN A 378 22.36 -24.20 -12.03
N LEU A 379 21.56 -23.32 -11.42
CA LEU A 379 21.30 -23.29 -9.98
C LEU A 379 20.02 -24.06 -9.59
N ILE A 380 19.32 -24.68 -10.56
CA ILE A 380 18.06 -25.41 -10.38
C ILE A 380 18.35 -26.90 -10.09
N ASP A 381 17.97 -27.40 -8.92
CA ASP A 381 17.96 -28.84 -8.60
C ASP A 381 16.56 -29.42 -8.87
N PRO A 382 16.38 -30.27 -9.90
CA PRO A 382 15.07 -30.76 -10.32
C PRO A 382 14.42 -31.79 -9.35
N LYS A 383 15.08 -32.14 -8.23
CA LYS A 383 14.62 -33.23 -7.34
C LYS A 383 13.94 -32.80 -6.04
N GLN A 384 13.86 -31.50 -5.74
CA GLN A 384 13.14 -31.00 -4.57
C GLN A 384 12.23 -29.85 -4.99
N GLU A 385 10.92 -30.07 -4.97
CA GLU A 385 9.93 -29.01 -5.10
C GLU A 385 9.91 -28.16 -3.83
N SER A 386 10.14 -26.85 -3.94
CA SER A 386 10.00 -25.94 -2.81
C SER A 386 8.56 -25.88 -2.32
N TYR A 387 8.39 -25.47 -1.06
CA TYR A 387 7.09 -25.21 -0.46
C TYR A 387 6.23 -24.29 -1.35
N GLN A 388 6.80 -23.21 -1.86
CA GLN A 388 6.09 -22.24 -2.70
C GLN A 388 5.62 -22.84 -4.02
N SER A 389 6.42 -23.70 -4.65
CA SER A 389 6.03 -24.39 -5.88
C SER A 389 4.88 -25.36 -5.63
N GLN A 390 4.93 -26.13 -4.54
CA GLN A 390 3.83 -27.01 -4.14
C GLN A 390 2.53 -26.24 -3.87
N ILE A 391 2.60 -25.05 -3.26
CA ILE A 391 1.42 -24.18 -3.06
C ILE A 391 0.83 -23.73 -4.40
N ILE A 392 1.67 -23.32 -5.35
CA ILE A 392 1.21 -22.86 -6.68
C ILE A 392 0.53 -23.99 -7.44
N GLU A 393 1.17 -25.16 -7.51
CA GLU A 393 0.60 -26.33 -8.20
C GLU A 393 -0.71 -26.77 -7.54
N PHE A 394 -0.77 -26.78 -6.21
CA PHE A 394 -1.99 -27.13 -5.51
C PHE A 394 -3.12 -26.11 -5.72
N GLN A 395 -2.82 -24.81 -5.78
CA GLN A 395 -3.80 -23.80 -6.19
C GLN A 395 -4.33 -24.07 -7.61
N GLN A 396 -3.46 -24.43 -8.56
CA GLN A 396 -3.88 -24.78 -9.91
C GLN A 396 -4.81 -26.01 -9.93
N ASP A 397 -4.51 -27.04 -9.15
CA ASP A 397 -5.35 -28.24 -9.01
C ASP A 397 -6.74 -27.92 -8.43
N ILE A 398 -6.79 -27.05 -7.42
CA ILE A 398 -8.05 -26.56 -6.83
C ILE A 398 -8.88 -25.84 -7.89
N LEU A 399 -8.28 -24.90 -8.62
CA LEU A 399 -8.96 -24.06 -9.61
C LEU A 399 -9.36 -24.83 -10.87
N ALA A 400 -8.55 -25.79 -11.30
CA ALA A 400 -8.86 -26.71 -12.39
C ALA A 400 -9.98 -27.70 -12.02
N ASN A 401 -10.35 -27.78 -10.74
CA ASN A 401 -11.37 -28.67 -10.20
C ASN A 401 -11.04 -30.17 -10.45
N ALA A 402 -9.75 -30.49 -10.59
CA ALA A 402 -9.27 -31.75 -11.14
C ALA A 402 -9.35 -32.94 -10.15
N ALA A 403 -9.34 -32.67 -8.84
CA ALA A 403 -9.28 -33.70 -7.79
C ALA A 403 -10.46 -33.64 -6.81
N ASN A 404 -11.00 -34.78 -6.37
CA ASN A 404 -12.11 -34.80 -5.42
C ASN A 404 -11.74 -34.15 -4.06
N THR A 405 -12.74 -33.77 -3.27
CA THR A 405 -12.54 -33.07 -1.99
C THR A 405 -11.60 -33.80 -1.03
N ASN A 406 -11.70 -35.12 -0.91
CA ASN A 406 -10.85 -35.89 0.00
C ASN A 406 -9.39 -35.87 -0.44
N THR A 407 -9.13 -35.95 -1.76
CA THR A 407 -7.78 -35.81 -2.31
C THR A 407 -7.22 -34.42 -2.00
N LEU A 408 -8.00 -33.36 -2.23
CA LEU A 408 -7.57 -31.99 -1.92
C LEU A 408 -7.27 -31.80 -0.42
N LEU A 409 -8.13 -32.33 0.47
CA LEU A 409 -7.91 -32.24 1.90
C LEU A 409 -6.67 -33.02 2.36
N ASN A 410 -6.42 -34.20 1.78
CA ASN A 410 -5.21 -34.97 2.08
C ASN A 410 -3.95 -34.23 1.61
N THR A 411 -3.95 -33.68 0.39
CA THR A 411 -2.84 -32.86 -0.12
C THR A 411 -2.61 -31.63 0.75
N LEU A 412 -3.69 -30.99 1.23
CA LEU A 412 -3.57 -29.89 2.18
C LEU A 412 -2.92 -30.34 3.51
N ILE A 413 -3.27 -31.52 4.02
CA ILE A 413 -2.63 -32.11 5.21
C ILE A 413 -1.13 -32.38 4.96
N ASP A 414 -0.77 -32.85 3.78
CA ASP A 414 0.64 -33.06 3.41
C ASP A 414 1.41 -31.73 3.40
N ILE A 415 0.84 -30.68 2.78
CA ILE A 415 1.39 -29.32 2.78
C ILE A 415 1.48 -28.76 4.19
N LEU A 416 0.47 -29.00 5.03
CA LEU A 416 0.46 -28.60 6.45
C LEU A 416 1.62 -29.20 7.23
N ASN A 417 2.01 -30.44 6.92
CA ASN A 417 3.08 -31.14 7.61
C ASN A 417 4.48 -30.60 7.32
N LEU A 418 4.66 -29.86 6.22
CA LEU A 418 5.94 -29.23 5.87
C LEU A 418 6.35 -28.21 6.96
N GLN A 419 7.64 -28.13 7.30
CA GLN A 419 8.11 -27.22 8.36
C GLN A 419 7.89 -25.75 8.04
N GLU A 420 7.90 -25.38 6.75
CA GLU A 420 7.78 -24.01 6.27
C GLU A 420 6.32 -23.52 6.19
N SER A 421 5.34 -24.36 6.53
CA SER A 421 3.92 -24.05 6.39
C SER A 421 3.44 -22.93 7.31
N SER A 422 2.93 -21.86 6.71
CA SER A 422 2.33 -20.74 7.45
C SER A 422 0.83 -20.93 7.64
N LEU A 423 0.28 -20.44 8.76
CA LEU A 423 -1.15 -20.46 9.02
C LEU A 423 -1.94 -19.66 7.97
N PHE A 424 -1.32 -18.60 7.44
CA PHE A 424 -1.91 -17.76 6.40
C PHE A 424 -2.12 -18.53 5.09
N ASP A 425 -1.09 -19.24 4.62
CA ASP A 425 -1.17 -20.04 3.38
C ASP A 425 -2.21 -21.14 3.49
N VAL A 426 -2.30 -21.76 4.66
CA VAL A 426 -3.31 -22.77 4.98
C VAL A 426 -4.72 -22.19 4.89
N PHE A 427 -4.99 -21.04 5.53
CA PHE A 427 -6.28 -20.39 5.42
C PHE A 427 -6.59 -19.97 3.98
N LYS A 428 -5.60 -19.44 3.26
CA LYS A 428 -5.70 -19.07 1.83
C LYS A 428 -6.17 -20.28 1.00
N LEU A 429 -5.54 -21.44 1.16
CA LEU A 429 -5.91 -22.68 0.47
C LEU A 429 -7.29 -23.21 0.89
N LEU A 430 -7.61 -23.20 2.18
CA LEU A 430 -8.92 -23.61 2.69
C LEU A 430 -10.04 -22.75 2.09
N VAL A 431 -9.84 -21.44 2.00
CA VAL A 431 -10.81 -20.51 1.40
C VAL A 431 -10.93 -20.76 -0.11
N LEU A 432 -9.84 -21.04 -0.82
CA LEU A 432 -9.92 -21.40 -2.25
C LEU A 432 -10.72 -22.69 -2.47
N ILE A 433 -10.48 -23.72 -1.66
CA ILE A 433 -11.23 -24.98 -1.71
C ILE A 433 -12.73 -24.71 -1.45
N SER A 434 -13.06 -23.92 -0.44
CA SER A 434 -14.46 -23.63 -0.08
C SER A 434 -15.19 -22.85 -1.18
N ILE A 435 -14.53 -21.87 -1.81
CA ILE A 435 -15.07 -21.10 -2.95
C ILE A 435 -15.35 -22.04 -4.13
N MET A 436 -14.41 -22.93 -4.49
CA MET A 436 -14.54 -23.78 -5.67
C MET A 436 -15.48 -24.97 -5.49
N ARG A 437 -15.54 -25.54 -4.28
CA ARG A 437 -16.32 -26.76 -3.99
C ARG A 437 -17.66 -26.50 -3.32
N ILE A 438 -17.95 -25.27 -2.87
CA ILE A 438 -19.15 -24.91 -2.09
C ILE A 438 -19.32 -25.88 -0.89
N LEU A 439 -18.24 -26.06 -0.13
CA LEU A 439 -18.23 -26.93 1.04
C LEU A 439 -18.69 -26.16 2.28
N ASP A 440 -19.45 -26.84 3.15
CA ASP A 440 -19.75 -26.30 4.46
C ASP A 440 -18.49 -26.37 5.34
N ILE A 441 -18.11 -25.23 5.92
CA ILE A 441 -16.85 -25.05 6.65
C ILE A 441 -16.77 -26.01 7.85
N GLN A 442 -17.93 -26.40 8.41
CA GLN A 442 -18.01 -27.36 9.52
C GLN A 442 -17.44 -28.74 9.17
N ASP A 443 -17.67 -29.23 7.94
CA ASP A 443 -17.16 -30.53 7.50
C ASP A 443 -15.64 -30.52 7.29
N MET A 444 -15.07 -29.37 6.91
CA MET A 444 -13.62 -29.20 6.76
C MET A 444 -12.90 -29.20 8.12
N PHE A 445 -13.41 -28.47 9.12
CA PHE A 445 -12.76 -28.43 10.45
C PHE A 445 -12.80 -29.78 11.18
N LEU A 446 -13.82 -30.60 10.96
CA LEU A 446 -13.89 -31.96 11.50
C LEU A 446 -12.79 -32.88 10.93
N SER A 447 -12.27 -32.57 9.76
CA SER A 447 -11.21 -33.33 9.07
C SER A 447 -9.78 -32.85 9.36
N LEU A 448 -9.61 -31.76 10.15
CA LEU A 448 -8.29 -31.14 10.43
C LEU A 448 -7.92 -31.07 11.93
N PRO A 449 -7.96 -32.16 12.72
CA PRO A 449 -7.55 -32.14 14.13
C PRO A 449 -6.11 -31.65 14.34
N ASP A 450 -5.21 -31.95 13.40
CA ASP A 450 -3.78 -31.63 13.51
C ASP A 450 -3.47 -30.14 13.36
N LEU A 451 -4.36 -29.39 12.70
CA LEU A 451 -4.27 -27.94 12.51
C LEU A 451 -4.49 -27.20 13.83
N TYR A 452 -5.42 -27.71 14.65
CA TYR A 452 -5.68 -27.22 16.01
C TYR A 452 -4.45 -27.41 16.91
N ASN A 453 -3.81 -28.58 16.85
CA ASN A 453 -2.68 -28.92 17.73
C ASN A 453 -1.36 -28.23 17.33
N ARG A 454 -1.14 -27.92 16.04
CA ARG A 454 0.10 -27.30 15.56
C ARG A 454 0.15 -25.78 15.74
N TYR A 455 -0.98 -25.10 15.56
CA TYR A 455 -1.02 -23.62 15.52
C TYR A 455 -1.66 -22.96 16.73
N ILE A 456 -2.32 -23.73 17.62
CA ILE A 456 -2.79 -23.21 18.90
C ILE A 456 -1.79 -23.62 19.98
N PRO A 457 -1.13 -22.68 20.67
CA PRO A 457 -0.25 -23.01 21.78
C PRO A 457 -1.05 -23.75 22.88
N GLU A 458 -0.43 -24.73 23.54
CA GLU A 458 -1.07 -25.59 24.58
C GLU A 458 -1.86 -24.82 25.66
N ASN A 459 -1.54 -23.53 25.85
CA ASN A 459 -2.15 -22.61 26.82
C ASN A 459 -3.55 -22.07 26.45
N LEU A 460 -4.09 -22.39 25.27
CA LEU A 460 -5.44 -21.96 24.82
C LEU A 460 -6.46 -23.09 24.73
N SER A 461 -6.18 -24.23 25.36
CA SER A 461 -7.15 -25.32 25.51
C SER A 461 -8.39 -24.83 26.25
N ILE A 462 -9.51 -24.70 25.52
CA ILE A 462 -10.83 -24.44 26.10
C ILE A 462 -11.07 -25.54 27.15
N PRO A 463 -11.34 -25.20 28.42
CA PRO A 463 -11.50 -26.21 29.45
C PRO A 463 -12.68 -27.09 29.08
N SER A 464 -12.39 -28.37 28.80
CA SER A 464 -13.40 -29.41 28.64
C SER A 464 -14.34 -29.33 29.83
N LYS A 465 -15.64 -29.12 29.59
CA LYS A 465 -16.67 -29.20 30.64
C LYS A 465 -16.56 -30.56 31.31
N GLN A 466 -15.88 -30.62 32.44
CA GLN A 466 -16.03 -31.73 33.37
C GLN A 466 -17.47 -31.67 33.87
N SER A 467 -18.26 -32.68 33.47
CA SER A 467 -19.56 -32.96 34.05
C SER A 467 -19.38 -33.21 35.55
N LYS A 468 -19.57 -32.18 36.38
CA LYS A 468 -19.79 -32.39 37.81
C LYS A 468 -21.13 -33.07 37.96
N GLY A 469 -21.08 -34.39 38.19
CA GLY A 469 -22.20 -35.13 38.75
C GLY A 469 -22.59 -34.46 40.06
N VAL A 470 -23.81 -33.95 40.10
CA VAL A 470 -24.46 -33.49 41.32
C VAL A 470 -24.81 -34.73 42.13
N SER A 471 -24.04 -35.03 43.17
CA SER A 471 -24.49 -35.94 44.22
C SER A 471 -25.39 -35.16 45.17
N MET A 472 -26.69 -35.47 45.14
CA MET A 472 -27.63 -35.09 46.20
C MET A 472 -27.20 -35.72 47.52
N GLN A 473 -27.01 -34.88 48.55
CA GLN A 473 -27.38 -35.14 49.94
C GLN A 473 -27.57 -33.82 50.67
#